data_AF-A0A7W8DK42-F1
#
_entry.id   AF-A0A7W8DK42-F1
#
_cell.length_a   1.000
_cell.length_b   1.000
_cell.length_c   1.000
_cell.angle_alpha   90.00
_cell.angle_beta   90.00
_cell.angle_gamma   90.00
#
_symmetry.space_group_name_H-M   'P 1'
#
loop_
_entity.id
_entity.type
_entity.pdbx_description
1 polymer ?
#
loop_
_entity_poly.entity_id
_entity_poly.type
_entity_poly.pdbx_seq_one_letter_code
_entity_poly.pdbx_strand_id
1 'polypeptide(L)'
;MALLTTVVLHLALIPWRRSAGCHWTERARLLWPARRVSVALVFASSLSGGFLGGVDCVSGLVNSYSVVGLVCGFLAGTFFFTRAIEPRYRFLTWLNETFWTALVQFGIYGILLGLMWSMPNVVGPAEWLRFAVGLVGVLVIATGVWLPLLKLFPHKRKPEEDRLEAIVKEVAAQTGLTPRWTFFSKSPKAFAGALVHLRSLVLTSRLMEILNDEELRAVLHHEVAHLREGFGVKLSRLLPIVGISALAFMNPVEHVYGLNGIVLLFLCPVLCARLARAIARRMEHRADDAAIQGADPVQYARALEKLYEANQMPAVMRSNSMVHPHLYDRMLAAGVTPDYARPERPGIMAWPGWVVLLAPVALMVLMLTQILTKAPHSSKARAEPRLENHR
;
A
#
# COMPACT_ATOMS: atom_id res chain seq x y z
N MET A 1 -12.96 -10.19 -18.13
CA MET A 1 -12.29 -9.60 -16.94
C MET A 1 -11.52 -8.33 -17.26
N ALA A 2 -10.62 -8.30 -18.24
CA ALA A 2 -9.96 -7.06 -18.70
C ALA A 2 -10.91 -5.88 -18.98
N LEU A 3 -11.97 -6.18 -19.76
CA LEU A 3 -13.04 -5.24 -20.07
C LEU A 3 -13.76 -4.78 -18.80
N LEU A 4 -14.08 -5.71 -17.89
CA LEU A 4 -14.76 -5.42 -16.62
C LEU A 4 -13.91 -4.48 -15.74
N THR A 5 -12.63 -4.78 -15.54
CA THR A 5 -11.72 -3.91 -14.76
C THR A 5 -11.66 -2.52 -15.36
N THR A 6 -11.53 -2.42 -16.67
CA THR A 6 -11.48 -1.14 -17.39
C THR A 6 -12.79 -0.37 -17.24
N VAL A 7 -13.94 -1.04 -17.40
CA VAL A 7 -15.27 -0.43 -17.23
C VAL A 7 -15.48 0.03 -15.79
N VAL A 8 -15.19 -0.80 -14.79
CA VAL A 8 -15.33 -0.45 -13.37
C VAL A 8 -14.49 0.78 -13.03
N LEU A 9 -13.22 0.81 -13.45
CA LEU A 9 -12.33 1.95 -13.23
C LEU A 9 -12.80 3.20 -13.97
N HIS A 10 -13.33 3.04 -15.19
CA HIS A 10 -13.89 4.15 -15.97
C HIS A 10 -15.12 4.75 -15.28
N LEU A 11 -16.05 3.91 -14.81
CA LEU A 11 -17.24 4.32 -14.08
C LEU A 11 -16.88 5.01 -12.77
N ALA A 12 -15.87 4.48 -12.05
CA ALA A 12 -15.39 5.07 -10.81
C ALA A 12 -14.82 6.48 -11.00
N LEU A 13 -14.29 6.81 -12.19
CA LEU A 13 -13.76 8.14 -12.53
C LEU A 13 -14.84 9.15 -12.94
N ILE A 14 -16.10 8.75 -13.16
CA ILE A 14 -17.15 9.68 -13.63
C ILE A 14 -17.29 10.92 -12.74
N PRO A 15 -17.42 10.80 -11.40
CA PRO A 15 -17.55 11.98 -10.54
C PRO A 15 -16.35 12.93 -10.66
N TRP A 16 -15.14 12.37 -10.70
CA TRP A 16 -13.91 13.16 -10.88
C TRP A 16 -13.84 13.85 -12.25
N ARG A 17 -14.26 13.19 -13.33
CA ARG A 17 -14.31 13.82 -14.66
C ARG A 17 -15.32 14.96 -14.74
N ARG A 18 -16.48 14.79 -14.10
CA ARG A 18 -17.53 15.83 -14.03
C ARG A 18 -17.09 17.05 -13.22
N SER A 19 -16.11 16.90 -12.32
CA SER A 19 -15.51 18.01 -11.57
C SER A 19 -14.48 18.83 -12.38
N ALA A 20 -14.45 18.70 -13.71
CA ALA A 20 -13.64 19.56 -14.56
C ALA A 20 -14.07 21.02 -14.40
N GLY A 21 -13.10 21.90 -14.11
CA GLY A 21 -13.36 23.31 -13.81
C GLY A 21 -13.57 23.63 -12.32
N CYS A 22 -13.80 22.63 -11.47
CA CYS A 22 -13.77 22.84 -10.02
C CYS A 22 -12.33 23.10 -9.53
N HIS A 23 -12.21 23.75 -8.37
CA HIS A 23 -10.94 23.91 -7.68
C HIS A 23 -10.27 22.54 -7.41
N TRP A 24 -8.93 22.50 -7.41
CA TRP A 24 -8.18 21.24 -7.36
C TRP A 24 -8.50 20.41 -6.11
N THR A 25 -8.82 21.05 -4.99
CA THR A 25 -9.19 20.39 -3.73
C THR A 25 -10.44 19.53 -3.87
N GLU A 26 -11.45 20.02 -4.57
CA GLU A 26 -12.70 19.29 -4.83
C GLU A 26 -12.47 18.14 -5.81
N ARG A 27 -11.64 18.38 -6.84
CA ARG A 27 -11.23 17.32 -7.75
C ARG A 27 -10.49 16.20 -7.02
N ALA A 28 -9.55 16.54 -6.15
CA ALA A 28 -8.80 15.57 -5.35
C ALA A 28 -9.73 14.77 -4.40
N ARG A 29 -10.70 15.44 -3.78
CA ARG A 29 -11.74 14.81 -2.94
C ARG A 29 -12.55 13.76 -3.71
N LEU A 30 -13.01 14.11 -4.92
CA LEU A 30 -13.81 13.22 -5.77
C LEU A 30 -12.99 12.11 -6.44
N LEU A 31 -11.67 12.29 -6.57
CA LEU A 31 -10.77 11.26 -7.09
C LEU A 31 -10.51 10.14 -6.07
N TRP A 32 -10.49 10.48 -4.78
CA TRP A 32 -10.12 9.55 -3.70
C TRP A 32 -10.94 8.24 -3.71
N PRO A 33 -12.29 8.27 -3.79
CA PRO A 33 -13.09 7.05 -3.89
C PRO A 33 -12.73 6.18 -5.11
N ALA A 34 -12.37 6.78 -6.25
CA ALA A 34 -11.97 6.04 -7.45
C ALA A 34 -10.62 5.33 -7.28
N ARG A 35 -9.65 5.98 -6.62
CA ARG A 35 -8.38 5.34 -6.24
C ARG A 35 -8.60 4.13 -5.32
N ARG A 36 -9.57 4.22 -4.40
CA ARG A 36 -9.95 3.09 -3.53
C ARG A 36 -10.51 1.91 -4.33
N VAL A 37 -11.27 2.16 -5.41
CA VAL A 37 -11.75 1.09 -6.32
C VAL A 37 -10.58 0.37 -6.98
N SER A 38 -9.58 1.10 -7.46
CA SER A 38 -8.38 0.50 -8.06
C SER A 38 -7.63 -0.41 -7.09
N VAL A 39 -7.48 0.02 -5.85
CA VAL A 39 -6.87 -0.82 -4.79
C VAL A 39 -7.75 -2.04 -4.48
N ALA A 40 -9.07 -1.89 -4.36
CA ALA A 40 -9.99 -3.00 -4.10
C ALA A 40 -9.98 -4.06 -5.21
N LEU A 41 -9.83 -3.65 -6.47
CA LEU A 41 -9.71 -4.55 -7.62
C LEU A 41 -8.46 -5.43 -7.56
N VAL A 42 -7.34 -4.92 -7.04
CA VAL A 42 -6.14 -5.74 -6.79
C VAL A 42 -6.49 -6.88 -5.83
N PHE A 43 -7.07 -6.55 -4.67
CA PHE A 43 -7.42 -7.53 -3.65
C PHE A 43 -8.46 -8.54 -4.14
N ALA A 44 -9.52 -8.08 -4.80
CA ALA A 44 -10.58 -8.94 -5.34
C ALA A 44 -10.04 -9.92 -6.39
N SER A 45 -9.10 -9.48 -7.24
CA SER A 45 -8.46 -10.34 -8.24
C SER A 45 -7.58 -11.41 -7.59
N SER A 46 -6.83 -11.06 -6.54
CA SER A 46 -6.00 -12.02 -5.78
C SER A 46 -6.84 -13.06 -5.05
N LEU A 47 -7.96 -12.66 -4.42
CA LEU A 47 -8.86 -13.59 -3.72
C LEU A 47 -9.58 -14.55 -4.68
N SER A 48 -10.00 -14.04 -5.84
CA SER A 48 -10.69 -14.84 -6.86
C SER A 48 -9.77 -15.94 -7.42
N GLY A 49 -8.48 -15.66 -7.62
CA GLY A 49 -7.51 -16.66 -8.09
C GLY A 49 -7.31 -17.83 -7.11
N GLY A 50 -7.24 -17.53 -5.80
CA GLY A 50 -7.08 -18.56 -4.76
C GLY A 50 -8.35 -19.39 -4.53
N PHE A 51 -9.53 -18.77 -4.58
CA PHE A 51 -10.80 -19.45 -4.39
C PHE A 51 -11.19 -20.34 -5.57
N LEU A 52 -11.00 -19.85 -6.81
CA LEU A 52 -11.34 -20.61 -8.01
C LEU A 52 -10.43 -21.83 -8.24
N GLY A 53 -9.19 -21.79 -7.73
CA GLY A 53 -8.28 -22.94 -7.77
C GLY A 53 -8.58 -24.04 -6.75
N GLY A 54 -9.37 -23.75 -5.71
CA GLY A 54 -9.71 -24.71 -4.64
C GLY A 54 -11.06 -25.42 -4.80
N VAL A 55 -11.84 -25.09 -5.84
CA VAL A 55 -13.16 -25.68 -6.07
C VAL A 55 -13.12 -26.58 -7.30
N ASP A 56 -13.23 -27.89 -7.09
CA ASP A 56 -13.20 -28.92 -8.15
C ASP A 56 -14.28 -28.74 -9.23
N CYS A 57 -15.37 -28.03 -8.95
CA CYS A 57 -16.40 -27.75 -9.94
C CYS A 57 -16.04 -26.60 -10.91
N VAL A 58 -15.01 -25.81 -10.59
CA VAL A 58 -14.56 -24.64 -11.37
C VAL A 58 -13.17 -24.85 -11.99
N SER A 59 -12.43 -25.86 -11.52
CA SER A 59 -11.11 -26.24 -12.04
C SER A 59 -11.11 -26.52 -13.56
N GLY A 60 -12.22 -27.01 -14.13
CA GLY A 60 -12.39 -27.20 -15.57
C GLY A 60 -12.59 -25.91 -16.39
N LEU A 61 -12.97 -24.80 -15.76
CA LEU A 61 -13.22 -23.49 -16.40
C LEU A 61 -12.02 -22.53 -16.29
N VAL A 62 -11.08 -22.80 -15.39
CA VAL A 62 -9.93 -21.93 -15.10
C VAL A 62 -8.66 -22.59 -15.64
N ASN A 63 -8.51 -22.55 -16.96
CA ASN A 63 -7.26 -22.95 -17.63
C ASN A 63 -6.17 -21.89 -17.35
N SER A 64 -4.87 -22.23 -17.37
CA SER A 64 -3.75 -21.29 -17.08
C SER A 64 -3.80 -19.99 -17.91
N TYR A 65 -4.37 -20.06 -19.11
CA TYR A 65 -4.66 -18.92 -20.00
C TYR A 65 -5.61 -17.86 -19.39
N SER A 66 -6.51 -18.27 -18.49
CA SER A 66 -7.46 -17.40 -17.80
C SER A 66 -6.79 -16.53 -16.73
N VAL A 67 -5.77 -17.03 -16.04
CA VAL A 67 -4.99 -16.27 -15.04
C VAL A 67 -4.12 -15.23 -15.70
N VAL A 68 -3.43 -15.59 -16.79
CA VAL A 68 -2.66 -14.64 -17.61
C VAL A 68 -3.60 -13.56 -18.17
N GLY A 69 -4.77 -13.94 -18.70
CA GLY A 69 -5.77 -12.99 -19.17
C GLY A 69 -6.34 -12.07 -18.08
N LEU A 70 -6.49 -12.57 -16.85
CA LEU A 70 -6.89 -11.79 -15.67
C LEU A 70 -5.84 -10.74 -15.32
N VAL A 71 -4.57 -11.13 -15.22
CA VAL A 71 -3.45 -10.23 -14.88
C VAL A 71 -3.26 -9.19 -15.98
N CYS A 72 -3.19 -9.60 -17.25
CA CYS A 72 -3.08 -8.69 -18.38
C CYS A 72 -4.25 -7.71 -18.45
N GLY A 73 -5.46 -8.19 -18.15
CA GLY A 73 -6.65 -7.34 -18.09
C GLY A 73 -6.65 -6.32 -16.96
N PHE A 74 -6.17 -6.72 -15.79
CA PHE A 74 -5.99 -5.83 -14.66
C PHE A 74 -4.93 -4.75 -14.95
N LEU A 75 -3.79 -5.16 -15.50
CA LEU A 75 -2.71 -4.28 -15.92
C LEU A 75 -3.19 -3.26 -16.98
N ALA A 76 -3.92 -3.71 -18.01
CA ALA A 76 -4.48 -2.80 -19.00
C ALA A 76 -5.45 -1.77 -18.39
N GLY A 77 -6.37 -2.21 -17.53
CA GLY A 77 -7.32 -1.30 -16.87
C GLY A 77 -6.63 -0.25 -15.99
N THR A 78 -5.61 -0.65 -15.23
CA THR A 78 -4.86 0.26 -14.37
C THR A 78 -4.01 1.27 -15.14
N PHE A 79 -3.48 0.89 -16.32
CA PHE A 79 -2.80 1.84 -17.21
C PHE A 79 -3.73 2.98 -17.65
N PHE A 80 -4.90 2.65 -18.20
CA PHE A 80 -5.87 3.67 -18.66
C PHE A 80 -6.37 4.53 -17.50
N PHE A 81 -6.62 3.94 -16.33
CA PHE A 81 -6.98 4.66 -15.12
C PHE A 81 -5.88 5.65 -14.70
N THR A 82 -4.64 5.20 -14.64
CA THR A 82 -3.50 6.04 -14.21
C THR A 82 -3.24 7.17 -15.21
N ARG A 83 -3.26 6.87 -16.51
CA ARG A 83 -3.07 7.84 -17.59
C ARG A 83 -4.20 8.87 -17.66
N ALA A 84 -5.44 8.48 -17.35
CA ALA A 84 -6.56 9.41 -17.30
C ALA A 84 -6.39 10.47 -16.21
N ILE A 85 -5.75 10.11 -15.09
CA ILE A 85 -5.50 10.98 -13.95
C ILE A 85 -4.27 11.86 -14.18
N GLU A 86 -3.16 11.25 -14.59
CA GLU A 86 -1.88 11.93 -14.82
C GLU A 86 -1.35 11.56 -16.22
N PRO A 87 -1.63 12.40 -17.25
CA PRO A 87 -1.28 12.14 -18.64
C PRO A 87 0.23 11.96 -18.91
N ARG A 88 1.09 12.43 -18.00
CA ARG A 88 2.56 12.20 -18.08
C ARG A 88 2.92 10.71 -17.98
N TYR A 89 2.04 9.85 -17.46
CA TYR A 89 2.21 8.40 -17.53
C TYR A 89 2.08 7.89 -18.97
N ARG A 90 3.24 7.81 -19.64
CA ARG A 90 3.43 7.03 -20.88
C ARG A 90 3.50 5.54 -20.54
N PHE A 91 3.20 4.69 -21.52
CA PHE A 91 3.16 3.24 -21.34
C PHE A 91 4.43 2.68 -20.69
N LEU A 92 5.62 3.03 -21.19
CA LEU A 92 6.88 2.54 -20.64
C LEU A 92 7.17 3.05 -19.22
N THR A 93 6.79 4.28 -18.90
CA THR A 93 6.95 4.84 -17.55
C THR A 93 6.05 4.11 -16.56
N TRP A 94 4.77 3.93 -16.92
CA TRP A 94 3.82 3.17 -16.13
C TRP A 94 4.26 1.71 -15.97
N LEU A 95 4.72 1.06 -17.05
CA LEU A 95 5.15 -0.33 -17.04
C LEU A 95 6.36 -0.51 -16.11
N ASN A 96 7.35 0.37 -16.19
CA ASN A 96 8.51 0.33 -15.31
C ASN A 96 8.13 0.52 -13.82
N GLU A 97 7.32 1.53 -13.48
CA GLU A 97 6.86 1.72 -12.09
C GLU A 97 6.03 0.53 -11.59
N THR A 98 5.15 0.00 -12.44
CA THR A 98 4.30 -1.14 -12.10
C THR A 98 5.13 -2.39 -11.90
N PHE A 99 6.13 -2.64 -12.75
CA PHE A 99 7.06 -3.76 -12.62
C PHE A 99 7.81 -3.71 -11.30
N TRP A 100 8.45 -2.59 -10.96
CA TRP A 100 9.21 -2.48 -9.71
C TRP A 100 8.31 -2.58 -8.47
N THR A 101 7.13 -1.96 -8.52
CA THR A 101 6.14 -2.05 -7.42
C THR A 101 5.68 -3.50 -7.23
N ALA A 102 5.34 -4.18 -8.33
CA ALA A 102 4.95 -5.58 -8.32
C ALA A 102 6.08 -6.47 -7.82
N LEU A 103 7.32 -6.28 -8.29
CA LEU A 103 8.48 -7.08 -7.88
C LEU A 103 8.70 -7.00 -6.36
N VAL A 104 8.68 -5.80 -5.78
CA VAL A 104 8.85 -5.60 -4.34
C VAL A 104 7.68 -6.20 -3.56
N GLN A 105 6.44 -5.93 -3.98
CA GLN A 105 5.24 -6.37 -3.27
C GLN A 105 5.06 -7.89 -3.34
N PHE A 106 5.17 -8.49 -4.54
CA PHE A 106 5.09 -9.93 -4.71
C PHE A 106 6.31 -10.66 -4.15
N GLY A 107 7.48 -10.03 -4.11
CA GLY A 107 8.64 -10.56 -3.39
C GLY A 107 8.35 -10.74 -1.89
N ILE A 108 7.78 -9.71 -1.24
CA ILE A 108 7.36 -9.80 0.16
C ILE A 108 6.27 -10.86 0.34
N TYR A 109 5.20 -10.82 -0.46
CA TYR A 109 4.11 -11.78 -0.33
C TYR A 109 4.54 -13.21 -0.62
N GLY A 110 5.42 -13.42 -1.60
CA GLY A 110 5.98 -14.72 -1.92
C GLY A 110 6.74 -15.33 -0.74
N ILE A 111 7.57 -14.53 -0.06
CA ILE A 111 8.27 -14.98 1.16
C ILE A 111 7.26 -15.29 2.28
N LEU A 112 6.32 -14.37 2.57
CA LEU A 112 5.36 -14.56 3.66
C LEU A 112 4.45 -15.78 3.43
N LEU A 113 3.95 -15.97 2.21
CA LEU A 113 3.14 -17.13 1.85
C LEU A 113 3.96 -18.42 1.85
N GLY A 114 5.21 -18.38 1.39
CA GLY A 114 6.13 -19.52 1.47
C GLY A 114 6.45 -19.93 2.91
N LEU A 115 6.64 -18.95 3.81
CA LEU A 115 6.79 -19.20 5.25
C LEU A 115 5.54 -19.83 5.84
N MET A 116 4.37 -19.30 5.54
CA MET A 116 3.09 -19.83 6.01
C MET A 116 2.82 -21.25 5.50
N TRP A 117 3.07 -21.50 4.20
CA TRP A 117 2.89 -22.80 3.57
C TRP A 117 3.83 -23.88 4.13
N SER A 118 5.08 -23.51 4.42
CA SER A 118 6.10 -24.44 4.92
C SER A 118 6.12 -24.60 6.45
N MET A 119 5.21 -23.94 7.17
CA MET A 119 5.15 -24.01 8.62
C MET A 119 4.36 -25.25 9.08
N PRO A 120 4.99 -26.21 9.77
CA PRO A 120 4.32 -27.40 10.29
C PRO A 120 3.54 -27.11 11.58
N ASN A 121 2.73 -28.08 12.02
CA ASN A 121 1.96 -28.02 13.26
C ASN A 121 2.83 -27.93 14.53
N VAL A 122 4.05 -28.47 14.49
CA VAL A 122 5.02 -28.41 15.60
C VAL A 122 6.29 -27.74 15.10
N VAL A 123 6.66 -26.62 15.72
CA VAL A 123 7.77 -25.78 15.28
C VAL A 123 9.09 -26.27 15.91
N GLY A 124 10.01 -26.77 15.08
CA GLY A 124 11.35 -27.13 15.50
C GLY A 124 12.38 -26.02 15.28
N PRO A 125 13.66 -26.25 15.62
CA PRO A 125 14.74 -25.28 15.42
C PRO A 125 14.93 -24.87 13.95
N ALA A 126 14.72 -25.80 13.01
CA ALA A 126 14.85 -25.53 11.59
C ALA A 126 13.77 -24.55 11.10
N GLU A 127 12.53 -24.71 11.58
CA GLU A 127 11.40 -23.83 11.26
C GLU A 127 11.64 -22.41 11.80
N TRP A 128 12.15 -22.29 13.03
CA TRP A 128 12.55 -21.00 13.60
C TRP A 128 13.64 -20.32 12.78
N LEU A 129 14.65 -21.06 12.31
CA LEU A 129 15.69 -20.52 11.44
C LEU A 129 15.10 -20.08 10.09
N ARG A 130 14.26 -20.90 9.45
CA ARG A 130 13.58 -20.53 8.19
C ARG A 130 12.75 -19.26 8.36
N PHE A 131 11.99 -19.16 9.44
CA PHE A 131 11.21 -17.96 9.77
C PHE A 131 12.12 -16.74 9.96
N ALA A 132 13.20 -16.86 10.74
CA ALA A 132 14.13 -15.76 10.98
C ALA A 132 14.76 -15.25 9.67
N VAL A 133 15.24 -16.17 8.82
CA VAL A 133 15.82 -15.82 7.50
C VAL A 133 14.79 -15.16 6.61
N GLY A 134 13.57 -15.72 6.53
CA GLY A 134 12.48 -15.14 5.74
C GLY A 134 12.05 -13.75 6.25
N LEU A 135 11.95 -13.56 7.57
CA LEU A 135 11.67 -12.26 8.17
C LEU A 135 12.76 -11.24 7.85
N VAL A 136 14.04 -11.61 7.97
CA VAL A 136 15.16 -10.74 7.56
C VAL A 136 15.05 -10.38 6.08
N GLY A 137 14.74 -11.35 5.20
CA GLY A 137 14.52 -11.10 3.78
C GLY A 137 13.41 -10.07 3.53
N VAL A 138 12.25 -10.22 4.18
CA VAL A 138 11.14 -9.26 4.11
C VAL A 138 11.56 -7.88 4.64
N LEU A 139 12.27 -7.82 5.77
CA LEU A 139 12.74 -6.55 6.35
C LEU A 139 13.75 -5.84 5.45
N VAL A 140 14.67 -6.58 4.81
CA VAL A 140 15.63 -6.01 3.85
C VAL A 140 14.89 -5.39 2.66
N ILE A 141 13.93 -6.11 2.09
CA ILE A 141 13.13 -5.61 0.96
C ILE A 141 12.32 -4.38 1.38
N ALA A 142 11.61 -4.46 2.49
CA ALA A 142 10.66 -3.43 2.93
C ALA A 142 11.34 -2.14 3.44
N THR A 143 12.52 -2.24 4.04
CA THR A 143 13.28 -1.06 4.48
C THR A 143 14.06 -0.39 3.35
N GLY A 144 14.21 -1.06 2.21
CA GLY A 144 14.98 -0.55 1.08
C GLY A 144 16.49 -0.60 1.28
N VAL A 145 17.00 -1.40 2.23
CA VAL A 145 18.44 -1.50 2.55
C VAL A 145 19.26 -1.99 1.35
N TRP A 146 18.60 -2.62 0.37
CA TRP A 146 19.17 -3.04 -0.91
C TRP A 146 19.35 -1.90 -1.93
N LEU A 147 18.70 -0.74 -1.77
CA LEU A 147 18.75 0.37 -2.74
C LEU A 147 20.16 0.88 -3.08
N PRO A 148 21.16 0.91 -2.16
CA PRO A 148 22.53 1.27 -2.50
C PRO A 148 23.15 0.39 -3.58
N LEU A 149 22.69 -0.86 -3.77
CA LEU A 149 23.14 -1.74 -4.85
C LEU A 149 22.81 -1.16 -6.23
N LEU A 150 21.77 -0.34 -6.35
CA LEU A 150 21.43 0.33 -7.62
C LEU A 150 22.51 1.34 -8.04
N LYS A 151 23.32 1.83 -7.10
CA LYS A 151 24.43 2.76 -7.40
C LYS A 151 25.65 2.06 -7.99
N LEU A 152 25.67 0.73 -8.02
CA LEU A 152 26.72 -0.04 -8.71
C LEU A 152 26.55 0.01 -10.24
N PHE A 153 25.35 0.34 -10.72
CA PHE A 153 25.09 0.50 -12.14
C PHE A 153 25.44 1.91 -12.59
N PRO A 154 26.10 2.07 -13.75
CA PRO A 154 26.44 3.37 -14.29
C PRO A 154 25.17 4.18 -14.58
N HIS A 155 25.11 5.39 -14.04
CA HIS A 155 24.01 6.33 -14.29
C HIS A 155 24.58 7.69 -14.70
N LYS A 156 23.94 8.34 -15.67
CA LYS A 156 24.28 9.69 -16.08
C LYS A 156 23.57 10.69 -15.18
N ARG A 157 24.36 11.45 -14.41
CA ARG A 157 23.85 12.58 -13.63
C ARG A 157 23.11 13.57 -14.52
N LYS A 158 22.09 14.19 -13.95
CA LYS A 158 21.28 15.21 -14.59
C LYS A 158 21.36 16.51 -13.80
N PRO A 159 21.11 17.67 -14.43
CA PRO A 159 21.16 18.97 -13.75
C PRO A 159 20.26 19.05 -12.50
N GLU A 160 19.12 18.36 -12.48
CA GLU A 160 18.23 18.34 -11.32
C GLU A 160 18.86 17.63 -10.12
N GLU A 161 19.74 16.65 -10.35
CA GLU A 161 20.47 15.95 -9.29
C GLU A 161 21.54 16.86 -8.66
N ASP A 162 22.18 17.71 -9.46
CA ASP A 162 23.19 18.66 -8.95
C ASP A 162 22.52 19.78 -8.13
N ARG A 163 21.39 20.33 -8.60
CA ARG A 163 20.54 21.27 -7.83
C ARG A 163 20.11 20.64 -6.50
N LEU A 164 19.63 19.40 -6.54
CA LEU A 164 19.23 18.67 -5.35
C LEU A 164 20.39 18.46 -4.37
N GLU A 165 21.57 18.08 -4.87
CA GLU A 165 22.74 17.89 -4.01
C GLU A 165 23.17 19.19 -3.32
N ALA A 166 23.13 20.32 -4.02
CA ALA A 166 23.43 21.63 -3.44
C ALA A 166 22.50 21.95 -2.27
N ILE A 167 21.18 21.84 -2.47
CA ILE A 167 20.19 22.14 -1.42
C ILE A 167 20.29 21.13 -0.26
N VAL A 168 20.54 19.84 -0.54
CA VAL A 168 20.77 18.83 0.52
C VAL A 168 22.00 19.17 1.35
N LYS A 169 23.09 19.69 0.75
CA LYS A 169 24.28 20.14 1.49
C LYS A 169 23.96 21.32 2.40
N GLU A 170 23.18 22.29 1.94
CA GLU A 170 22.74 23.42 2.77
C GLU A 170 21.90 22.96 3.96
N VAL A 171 20.90 22.11 3.73
CA VAL A 171 20.05 21.57 4.81
C VAL A 171 20.88 20.70 5.77
N ALA A 172 21.83 19.92 5.25
CA ALA A 172 22.74 19.14 6.09
C ALA A 172 23.61 20.03 6.98
N ALA A 173 24.09 21.17 6.46
CA ALA A 173 24.86 22.14 7.24
C ALA A 173 24.00 22.83 8.31
N GLN A 174 22.77 23.23 7.98
CA GLN A 174 21.84 23.88 8.91
C GLN A 174 21.36 22.95 10.02
N THR A 175 21.06 21.71 9.67
CA THR A 175 20.54 20.74 10.65
C THR A 175 21.69 20.10 11.42
N GLY A 176 22.84 19.84 10.80
CA GLY A 176 23.93 19.02 11.34
C GLY A 176 23.75 17.52 11.09
N LEU A 177 22.88 17.13 10.14
CA LEU A 177 22.71 15.74 9.72
C LEU A 177 22.88 15.60 8.21
N THR A 178 23.93 14.89 7.79
CA THR A 178 24.16 14.54 6.39
C THR A 178 23.48 13.20 6.06
N PRO A 179 22.51 13.17 5.12
CA PRO A 179 21.97 11.91 4.60
C PRO A 179 23.09 11.05 4.02
N ARG A 180 23.03 9.74 4.23
CA ARG A 180 24.05 8.80 3.74
C ARG A 180 23.97 8.66 2.22
N TRP A 181 22.75 8.62 1.68
CA TRP A 181 22.49 8.65 0.26
C TRP A 181 21.30 9.55 -0.06
N THR A 182 21.38 10.21 -1.21
CA THR A 182 20.24 10.80 -1.89
C THR A 182 19.95 9.96 -3.13
N PHE A 183 18.72 9.48 -3.26
CA PHE A 183 18.23 8.72 -4.40
C PHE A 183 17.29 9.62 -5.21
N PHE A 184 17.51 9.65 -6.52
CA PHE A 184 16.70 10.42 -7.45
C PHE A 184 16.05 9.49 -8.46
N SER A 185 14.73 9.58 -8.60
CA SER A 185 13.95 8.73 -9.51
C SER A 185 13.13 9.57 -10.48
N LYS A 186 13.12 9.19 -11.76
CA LYS A 186 12.24 9.82 -12.75
C LYS A 186 10.82 9.27 -12.58
N SER A 187 9.93 10.06 -12.00
CA SER A 187 8.53 9.70 -11.80
C SER A 187 7.61 10.89 -12.08
N PRO A 188 6.42 10.69 -12.68
CA PRO A 188 5.39 11.71 -12.78
C PRO A 188 4.74 12.09 -11.45
N LYS A 189 4.94 11.30 -10.38
CA LYS A 189 4.44 11.62 -9.03
C LYS A 189 5.42 12.53 -8.31
N ALA A 190 4.91 13.56 -7.66
CA ALA A 190 5.71 14.45 -6.82
C ALA A 190 5.92 13.80 -5.44
N PHE A 191 7.14 13.38 -5.14
CA PHE A 191 7.45 12.67 -3.90
C PHE A 191 8.82 13.05 -3.38
N ALA A 192 8.87 13.32 -2.07
CA ALA A 192 10.04 13.33 -1.22
C ALA A 192 9.78 12.34 -0.06
N GLY A 193 10.81 11.64 0.40
CA GLY A 193 10.64 10.70 1.50
C GLY A 193 11.96 10.32 2.17
N ALA A 194 11.90 10.18 3.49
CA ALA A 194 13.00 9.71 4.32
C ALA A 194 13.03 8.17 4.44
N LEU A 195 14.13 7.57 4.00
CA LEU A 195 14.48 6.18 4.28
C LEU A 195 15.20 6.11 5.64
N VAL A 196 14.42 6.09 6.71
CA VAL A 196 14.92 6.21 8.09
C VAL A 196 15.95 5.14 8.49
N HIS A 197 15.83 3.91 7.98
CA HIS A 197 16.75 2.81 8.26
C HIS A 197 18.09 2.93 7.51
N LEU A 198 18.09 3.59 6.34
CA LEU A 198 19.30 3.87 5.56
C LEU A 198 19.89 5.25 5.87
N ARG A 199 19.22 6.05 6.71
CA ARG A 199 19.51 7.47 6.92
C ARG A 199 19.63 8.24 5.59
N SER A 200 18.68 8.02 4.68
CA SER A 200 18.77 8.46 3.29
C SER A 200 17.50 9.13 2.80
N LEU A 201 17.59 9.87 1.70
CA LEU A 201 16.46 10.58 1.09
C LEU A 201 16.14 10.00 -0.28
N VAL A 202 14.86 9.96 -0.63
CA VAL A 202 14.37 9.60 -1.97
C VAL A 202 13.52 10.75 -2.49
N LEU A 203 13.87 11.26 -3.68
CA LEU A 203 13.16 12.34 -4.33
C LEU A 203 12.88 12.00 -5.80
N THR A 204 11.90 12.68 -6.37
CA THR A 204 11.42 12.44 -7.73
C THR A 204 11.61 13.64 -8.64
N SER A 205 11.71 13.39 -9.95
CA SER A 205 11.79 14.47 -10.94
C SER A 205 10.62 15.44 -10.87
N ARG A 206 9.39 14.95 -10.70
CA ARG A 206 8.20 15.81 -10.61
C ARG A 206 8.25 16.76 -9.42
N LEU A 207 8.81 16.33 -8.29
CA LEU A 207 8.99 17.21 -7.12
C LEU A 207 9.90 18.39 -7.47
N MET A 208 11.04 18.12 -8.13
CA MET A 208 12.00 19.15 -8.54
C MET A 208 11.40 20.14 -9.56
N GLU A 209 10.47 19.68 -10.40
CA GLU A 209 9.77 20.53 -11.37
C GLU A 209 8.78 21.51 -10.73
N ILE A 210 8.14 21.15 -9.62
CA ILE A 210 7.05 21.95 -9.04
C ILE A 210 7.52 22.86 -7.90
N LEU A 211 8.59 22.48 -7.20
CA LEU A 211 9.11 23.24 -6.06
C LEU A 211 10.28 24.13 -6.49
N ASN A 212 10.25 25.38 -6.05
CA ASN A 212 11.43 26.24 -6.09
C ASN A 212 12.45 25.82 -4.99
N ASP A 213 13.57 26.53 -4.89
CA ASP A 213 14.66 26.15 -3.98
C ASP A 213 14.27 26.30 -2.51
N GLU A 214 13.53 27.36 -2.18
CA GLU A 214 13.04 27.65 -0.82
C GLU A 214 12.03 26.60 -0.36
N GLU A 215 11.06 26.26 -1.21
CA GLU A 215 10.05 25.23 -0.98
C GLU A 215 10.68 23.85 -0.83
N LEU A 216 11.64 23.51 -1.71
CA LEU A 216 12.36 22.25 -1.63
C LEU A 216 13.21 22.17 -0.36
N ARG A 217 13.88 23.26 0.02
CA ARG A 217 14.64 23.35 1.28
C ARG A 217 13.73 23.11 2.48
N ALA A 218 12.54 23.71 2.50
CA ALA A 218 11.56 23.52 3.57
C ALA A 218 11.07 22.06 3.67
N VAL A 219 10.75 21.42 2.53
CA VAL A 219 10.38 19.99 2.49
C VAL A 219 11.54 19.11 2.95
N LEU A 220 12.79 19.45 2.58
CA LEU A 220 13.96 18.70 3.02
C LEU A 220 14.23 18.81 4.54
N HIS A 221 13.92 19.95 5.18
CA HIS A 221 13.95 20.04 6.65
C HIS A 221 12.98 19.05 7.30
N HIS A 222 11.77 18.93 6.76
CA HIS A 222 10.79 17.91 7.20
C HIS A 222 11.35 16.48 7.04
N GLU A 223 11.85 16.14 5.85
CA GLU A 223 12.37 14.79 5.59
C GLU A 223 13.62 14.46 6.42
N VAL A 224 14.52 15.43 6.64
CA VAL A 224 15.71 15.26 7.49
C VAL A 224 15.32 15.07 8.96
N ALA A 225 14.22 15.66 9.43
CA ALA A 225 13.71 15.42 10.78
C ALA A 225 13.36 13.94 11.02
N HIS A 226 12.81 13.25 10.02
CA HIS A 226 12.57 11.80 10.12
C HIS A 226 13.88 10.98 10.24
N LEU A 227 14.97 11.42 9.63
CA LEU A 227 16.27 10.73 9.75
C LEU A 227 16.84 10.78 11.19
N ARG A 228 16.45 11.81 11.96
CA ARG A 228 16.84 12.03 13.37
C ARG A 228 16.05 11.19 14.36
N GLU A 229 15.03 10.47 13.91
CA GLU A 229 14.21 9.65 14.79
C GLU A 229 15.07 8.66 15.61
N GLY A 230 14.72 8.52 16.88
CA GLY A 230 15.40 7.62 17.81
C GLY A 230 15.21 6.15 17.43
N PHE A 231 16.07 5.29 17.99
CA PHE A 231 16.06 3.85 17.71
C PHE A 231 14.69 3.19 17.94
N GLY A 232 14.02 3.51 19.06
CA GLY A 232 12.70 2.95 19.37
C GLY A 232 11.62 3.33 18.35
N VAL A 233 11.67 4.57 17.83
CA VAL A 233 10.75 5.02 16.77
C VAL A 233 11.03 4.29 15.46
N LYS A 234 12.31 4.17 15.08
CA LYS A 234 12.74 3.40 13.91
C LYS A 234 12.27 1.94 13.99
N LEU A 235 12.42 1.29 15.15
CA LEU A 235 11.93 -0.07 15.36
C LEU A 235 10.40 -0.15 15.27
N SER A 236 9.67 0.84 15.80
CA SER A 236 8.21 0.86 15.73
C SER A 236 7.66 0.89 14.30
N ARG A 237 8.42 1.43 13.34
CA ARG A 237 8.05 1.45 11.91
C ARG A 237 8.10 0.05 11.27
N LEU A 238 8.78 -0.91 11.90
CA LEU A 238 8.83 -2.31 11.45
C LEU A 238 7.67 -3.16 12.01
N LEU A 239 6.96 -2.68 13.04
CA LEU A 239 5.88 -3.43 13.68
C LEU A 239 4.79 -3.92 12.71
N PRO A 240 4.32 -3.16 11.69
CA PRO A 240 3.32 -3.68 10.77
C PRO A 240 3.81 -4.91 9.99
N ILE A 241 5.10 -4.93 9.64
CA ILE A 241 5.73 -6.04 8.91
C ILE A 241 5.91 -7.24 9.84
N VAL A 242 6.41 -7.02 11.06
CA VAL A 242 6.55 -8.09 12.06
C VAL A 242 5.18 -8.68 12.41
N GLY A 243 4.16 -7.83 12.59
CA GLY A 243 2.80 -8.25 12.91
C GLY A 243 2.15 -9.08 11.80
N ILE A 244 2.36 -8.73 10.52
CA ILE A 244 1.86 -9.58 9.41
C ILE A 244 2.67 -10.86 9.25
N SER A 245 3.98 -10.85 9.54
CA SER A 245 4.82 -12.05 9.53
C SER A 245 4.38 -13.08 10.57
N ALA A 246 3.72 -12.67 11.66
CA ALA A 246 3.15 -13.61 12.63
C ALA A 246 2.14 -14.58 12.01
N LEU A 247 1.46 -14.19 10.92
CA LEU A 247 0.52 -15.07 10.21
C LEU A 247 1.20 -16.33 9.61
N ALA A 248 2.53 -16.36 9.48
CA ALA A 248 3.26 -17.56 9.11
C ALA A 248 3.04 -18.73 10.09
N PHE A 249 2.66 -18.43 11.34
CA PHE A 249 2.41 -19.42 12.40
C PHE A 249 0.95 -19.88 12.46
N MET A 250 0.16 -19.70 11.39
CA MET A 250 -1.25 -20.10 11.38
C MET A 250 -1.47 -21.59 11.74
N ASN A 251 -0.75 -22.51 11.07
CA ASN A 251 -0.85 -23.96 11.31
C ASN A 251 -0.51 -24.38 12.75
N PRO A 252 0.65 -24.02 13.32
CA PRO A 252 0.97 -24.40 14.70
C PRO A 252 0.05 -23.75 15.73
N VAL A 253 -0.41 -22.51 15.49
CA VAL A 253 -1.36 -21.85 16.37
C VAL A 253 -2.72 -22.56 16.34
N GLU A 254 -3.22 -22.92 15.16
CA GLU A 254 -4.45 -23.70 15.03
C GLU A 254 -4.33 -25.07 15.69
N HIS A 255 -3.20 -25.76 15.51
CA HIS A 255 -2.97 -27.08 16.08
C HIS A 255 -3.05 -27.09 17.62
N VAL A 256 -2.50 -26.06 18.27
CA VAL A 256 -2.43 -25.97 19.73
C VAL A 256 -3.67 -25.30 20.35
N TYR A 257 -4.19 -24.25 19.72
CA TYR A 257 -5.20 -23.37 20.31
C TYR A 257 -6.54 -23.36 19.54
N GLY A 258 -6.63 -24.11 18.44
CA GLY A 258 -7.81 -24.16 17.58
C GLY A 258 -8.19 -22.80 17.01
N LEU A 259 -9.48 -22.62 16.72
CA LEU A 259 -10.04 -21.39 16.15
C LEU A 259 -9.80 -20.15 17.03
N ASN A 260 -9.78 -20.30 18.36
CA ASN A 260 -9.51 -19.19 19.28
C ASN A 260 -8.08 -18.63 19.07
N GLY A 261 -7.12 -19.51 18.83
CA GLY A 261 -5.74 -19.12 18.49
C GLY A 261 -5.68 -18.33 17.18
N ILE A 262 -6.39 -18.79 16.16
CA ILE A 262 -6.44 -18.09 14.86
C ILE A 262 -7.01 -16.68 15.03
N VAL A 263 -8.13 -16.53 15.75
CA VAL A 263 -8.74 -15.21 16.00
C VAL A 263 -7.75 -14.28 16.68
N LEU A 264 -7.04 -14.76 17.71
CA LEU A 264 -6.02 -13.98 18.41
C LEU A 264 -4.84 -13.63 17.50
N LEU A 265 -4.41 -14.56 16.65
CA LEU A 265 -3.32 -14.36 15.69
C LEU A 265 -3.64 -13.23 14.70
N PHE A 266 -4.88 -13.16 14.21
CA PHE A 266 -5.32 -12.08 13.31
C PHE A 266 -5.40 -10.70 14.00
N LEU A 267 -5.50 -10.65 15.34
CA LEU A 267 -5.42 -9.38 16.07
C LEU A 267 -4.01 -8.79 16.06
N CYS A 268 -2.97 -9.63 16.00
CA CYS A 268 -1.57 -9.20 16.02
C CYS A 268 -1.22 -8.12 14.96
N PRO A 269 -1.43 -8.34 13.65
CA PRO A 269 -1.14 -7.33 12.64
C PRO A 269 -1.97 -6.05 12.82
N VAL A 270 -3.21 -6.16 13.30
CA VAL A 270 -4.09 -5.00 13.54
C VAL A 270 -3.55 -4.14 14.68
N LEU A 271 -3.16 -4.76 15.80
CA LEU A 271 -2.61 -4.05 16.95
C LEU A 271 -1.25 -3.43 16.63
N CYS A 272 -0.35 -4.18 15.99
CA CYS A 272 0.95 -3.68 15.54
C CYS A 272 0.80 -2.49 14.57
N ALA A 273 -0.10 -2.58 13.58
CA ALA A 273 -0.36 -1.49 12.65
C ALA A 273 -0.95 -0.26 13.33
N ARG A 274 -1.83 -0.43 14.34
CA ARG A 274 -2.39 0.70 15.11
C ARG A 274 -1.33 1.41 15.93
N LEU A 275 -0.48 0.66 16.63
CA LEU A 275 0.61 1.20 17.44
C LEU A 275 1.61 1.96 16.57
N ALA A 276 2.10 1.32 15.50
CA ALA A 276 3.03 1.96 14.55
C ALA A 276 2.45 3.24 13.96
N ARG A 277 1.17 3.24 13.58
CA ARG A 277 0.49 4.42 13.03
C ARG A 277 0.35 5.54 14.06
N ALA A 278 0.08 5.22 15.32
CA ALA A 278 -0.01 6.21 16.38
C ALA A 278 1.34 6.91 16.63
N ILE A 279 2.44 6.15 16.60
CA ILE A 279 3.80 6.69 16.72
C ILE A 279 4.15 7.51 15.48
N ALA A 280 3.89 6.99 14.27
CA ALA A 280 4.17 7.69 13.01
C ALA A 280 3.47 9.06 12.94
N ARG A 281 2.18 9.15 13.33
CA ARG A 281 1.46 10.44 13.40
C ARG A 281 2.17 11.47 14.29
N ARG A 282 2.70 11.05 15.45
CA ARG A 282 3.44 11.97 16.34
C ARG A 282 4.73 12.46 15.69
N MET A 283 5.36 11.62 14.86
CA MET A 283 6.57 11.99 14.14
C MET A 283 6.31 12.95 12.98
N GLU A 284 5.15 12.87 12.34
CA GLU A 284 4.72 13.88 11.35
C GLU A 284 4.61 15.26 11.98
N HIS A 285 3.96 15.39 13.15
CA HIS A 285 3.90 16.67 13.86
C HIS A 285 5.30 17.21 14.22
N ARG A 286 6.18 16.34 14.71
CA ARG A 286 7.57 16.71 15.02
C ARG A 286 8.34 17.15 13.76
N ALA A 287 8.10 16.51 12.62
CA ALA A 287 8.75 16.85 11.37
C ALA A 287 8.18 18.14 10.76
N ASP A 288 6.89 18.41 10.92
CA ASP A 288 6.25 19.69 10.59
C ASP A 288 6.87 20.83 11.41
N ASP A 289 6.99 20.64 12.73
CA ASP A 289 7.62 21.63 13.63
C ASP A 289 9.07 21.92 13.22
N ALA A 290 9.82 20.88 12.84
CA ALA A 290 11.20 21.03 12.37
C ALA A 290 11.29 21.81 11.05
N ALA A 291 10.34 21.64 10.13
CA ALA A 291 10.30 22.39 8.89
C ALA A 291 9.92 23.86 9.11
N ILE A 292 8.95 24.13 9.99
CA ILE A 292 8.52 25.48 10.38
C ILE A 292 9.65 26.23 11.09
N GLN A 293 10.47 25.55 11.90
CA GLN A 293 11.60 26.18 12.61
C GLN A 293 12.85 26.29 11.75
N GLY A 294 13.09 25.32 10.86
CA GLY A 294 14.31 25.21 10.06
C GLY A 294 14.27 25.95 8.72
N ALA A 295 13.09 26.32 8.25
CA ALA A 295 12.89 27.05 7.00
C ALA A 295 11.75 28.08 7.15
N ASP A 296 11.46 28.83 6.09
CA ASP A 296 10.32 29.74 6.06
C ASP A 296 9.00 28.96 6.14
N PRO A 297 8.17 29.17 7.20
CA PRO A 297 6.88 28.49 7.37
C PRO A 297 5.94 28.68 6.18
N VAL A 298 5.96 29.85 5.55
CA VAL A 298 5.10 30.16 4.41
C VAL A 298 5.50 29.32 3.20
N GLN A 299 6.81 29.21 2.93
CA GLN A 299 7.33 28.37 1.85
C GLN A 299 7.02 26.90 2.11
N TYR A 300 7.10 26.44 3.36
CA TYR A 300 6.72 25.09 3.72
C TYR A 300 5.25 24.79 3.43
N ALA A 301 4.34 25.67 3.87
CA ALA A 301 2.91 25.53 3.63
C ALA A 301 2.58 25.49 2.12
N ARG A 302 3.19 26.38 1.33
CA ARG A 302 3.00 26.44 -0.13
C ARG A 302 3.61 25.22 -0.84
N ALA A 303 4.74 24.71 -0.36
CA ALA A 303 5.33 23.48 -0.87
C ALA A 303 4.38 22.29 -0.67
N LEU A 304 3.82 22.14 0.54
CA LEU A 304 2.84 21.09 0.85
C LEU A 304 1.58 21.20 -0.02
N GLU A 305 1.08 22.41 -0.25
CA GLU A 305 -0.05 22.65 -1.13
C GLU A 305 0.23 22.19 -2.57
N LYS A 306 1.37 22.60 -3.15
CA LYS A 306 1.81 22.16 -4.48
C LYS A 306 1.97 20.63 -4.57
N LEU A 307 2.51 20.01 -3.53
CA LEU A 307 2.64 18.56 -3.40
C LEU A 307 1.27 17.85 -3.44
N TYR A 308 0.30 18.36 -2.68
CA TYR A 308 -1.06 17.81 -2.64
C TYR A 308 -1.80 18.02 -3.95
N GLU A 309 -1.68 19.20 -4.55
CA GLU A 309 -2.28 19.52 -5.85
C GLU A 309 -1.69 18.64 -6.96
N ALA A 310 -0.36 18.56 -7.06
CA ALA A 310 0.33 17.76 -8.08
C ALA A 310 -0.02 16.26 -7.98
N ASN A 311 -0.21 15.74 -6.76
CA ASN A 311 -0.61 14.35 -6.55
C ASN A 311 -2.13 14.14 -6.49
N GLN A 312 -2.92 15.20 -6.65
CA GLN A 312 -4.38 15.21 -6.47
C GLN A 312 -4.81 14.48 -5.20
N MET A 313 -4.17 14.81 -4.07
CA MET A 313 -4.50 14.28 -2.75
C MET A 313 -5.52 15.18 -2.04
N PRO A 314 -6.56 14.63 -1.36
CA PRO A 314 -7.52 15.45 -0.63
C PRO A 314 -6.84 16.30 0.43
N ALA A 315 -7.10 17.61 0.45
CA ALA A 315 -6.56 18.51 1.48
C ALA A 315 -7.07 18.13 2.89
N VAL A 316 -8.29 17.61 2.98
CA VAL A 316 -8.84 16.98 4.18
C VAL A 316 -9.01 15.48 3.93
N MET A 317 -8.26 14.70 4.68
CA MET A 317 -8.23 13.24 4.55
C MET A 317 -9.49 12.61 5.16
N ARG A 318 -9.90 11.43 4.68
CA ARG A 318 -11.14 10.73 5.10
C ARG A 318 -11.25 10.52 6.63
N SER A 319 -10.13 10.27 7.29
CA SER A 319 -10.05 9.91 8.71
C SER A 319 -8.90 10.65 9.36
N ASN A 320 -9.15 11.18 10.56
CA ASN A 320 -8.13 11.81 11.42
C ASN A 320 -7.08 10.80 11.91
N SER A 321 -7.31 9.50 11.74
CA SER A 321 -6.38 8.45 12.14
C SER A 321 -5.33 8.10 11.09
N MET A 322 -5.27 8.77 9.93
CA MET A 322 -4.20 8.57 8.96
C MET A 322 -2.86 9.11 9.45
N VAL A 323 -1.75 8.63 8.89
CA VAL A 323 -0.40 9.03 9.34
C VAL A 323 -0.18 10.53 9.14
N HIS A 324 -0.41 11.03 7.92
CA HIS A 324 -0.28 12.46 7.65
C HIS A 324 -1.52 13.22 8.15
N PRO A 325 -1.34 14.32 8.90
CA PRO A 325 -2.42 15.25 9.23
C PRO A 325 -3.04 15.89 7.98
N HIS A 326 -4.19 16.55 8.14
CA HIS A 326 -4.84 17.28 7.04
C HIS A 326 -3.93 18.41 6.56
N LEU A 327 -3.79 18.57 5.24
CA LEU A 327 -3.04 19.68 4.64
C LEU A 327 -3.53 21.02 5.19
N TYR A 328 -4.86 21.19 5.21
CA TYR A 328 -5.49 22.43 5.68
C TYR A 328 -5.02 22.82 7.09
N ASP A 329 -4.98 21.84 8.00
CA ASP A 329 -4.59 22.06 9.38
C ASP A 329 -3.06 22.30 9.49
N ARG A 330 -2.24 21.67 8.64
CA ARG A 330 -0.78 21.89 8.56
C ARG A 330 -0.43 23.28 8.04
N MET A 331 -1.16 23.78 7.04
CA MET A 331 -0.97 25.15 6.53
C MET A 331 -1.30 26.19 7.58
N LEU A 332 -2.42 26.01 8.30
CA LEU A 332 -2.79 26.89 9.42
C LEU A 332 -1.73 26.87 10.53
N ALA A 333 -1.18 25.70 10.88
CA ALA A 333 -0.11 25.58 11.86
C ALA A 333 1.17 26.33 11.43
N ALA A 334 1.44 26.39 10.12
CA ALA A 334 2.53 27.18 9.55
C ALA A 334 2.17 28.67 9.37
N GLY A 335 1.02 29.14 9.86
CA GLY A 335 0.59 30.53 9.79
C GLY A 335 0.00 30.96 8.44
N VAL A 336 -0.25 30.02 7.52
CA VAL A 336 -0.83 30.30 6.21
C VAL A 336 -2.29 29.88 6.18
N THR A 337 -3.18 30.86 5.95
CA THR A 337 -4.59 30.57 5.67
C THR A 337 -4.73 30.24 4.18
N PRO A 338 -5.22 29.04 3.81
CA PRO A 338 -5.46 28.71 2.41
C PRO A 338 -6.50 29.65 1.77
N ASP A 339 -6.37 29.90 0.48
CA ASP A 339 -7.27 30.76 -0.29
C ASP A 339 -8.61 30.07 -0.66
N TYR A 340 -8.77 28.80 -0.29
CA TYR A 340 -10.01 28.04 -0.38
C TYR A 340 -10.60 27.72 1.00
N ALA A 341 -11.93 27.59 1.03
CA ALA A 341 -12.63 27.06 2.19
C ALA A 341 -12.22 25.62 2.50
N ARG A 342 -12.26 25.24 3.78
CA ARG A 342 -11.91 23.89 4.23
C ARG A 342 -12.76 22.83 3.49
N PRO A 343 -12.15 21.97 2.66
CA PRO A 343 -12.91 21.01 1.86
C PRO A 343 -13.59 19.94 2.72
N GLU A 344 -14.70 19.41 2.22
CA GLU A 344 -15.33 18.25 2.83
C GLU A 344 -14.44 17.01 2.78
N ARG A 345 -14.73 16.04 3.66
CA ARG A 345 -14.07 14.73 3.61
C ARG A 345 -14.49 13.98 2.34
N PRO A 346 -13.57 13.21 1.73
CA PRO A 346 -13.93 12.36 0.59
C PRO A 346 -14.83 11.20 1.01
N GLY A 347 -15.54 10.62 0.04
CA GLY A 347 -16.29 9.36 0.24
C GLY A 347 -15.38 8.16 0.54
N ILE A 348 -15.96 7.05 1.00
CA ILE A 348 -15.22 5.83 1.33
C ILE A 348 -14.76 5.09 0.07
N MET A 349 -15.67 4.93 -0.89
CA MET A 349 -15.52 4.12 -2.09
C MET A 349 -16.54 4.58 -3.13
N ALA A 350 -16.20 4.55 -4.42
CA ALA A 350 -17.18 4.77 -5.48
C ALA A 350 -18.07 3.52 -5.64
N TRP A 351 -19.32 3.70 -6.07
CA TRP A 351 -20.29 2.59 -6.18
C TRP A 351 -19.79 1.36 -6.96
N PRO A 352 -18.99 1.47 -8.06
CA PRO A 352 -18.51 0.27 -8.76
C PRO A 352 -17.58 -0.58 -7.87
N GLY A 353 -16.87 0.03 -6.92
CA GLY A 353 -16.03 -0.69 -5.97
C GLY A 353 -16.81 -1.55 -5.00
N TRP A 354 -18.01 -1.11 -4.58
CA TRP A 354 -18.88 -1.95 -3.74
C TRP A 354 -19.38 -3.17 -4.49
N VAL A 355 -19.72 -3.03 -5.77
CA VAL A 355 -20.12 -4.16 -6.62
C VAL A 355 -18.99 -5.17 -6.73
N VAL A 356 -17.75 -4.72 -6.99
CA VAL A 356 -16.57 -5.60 -7.08
C VAL A 356 -16.26 -6.31 -5.76
N LEU A 357 -16.44 -5.66 -4.62
CA LEU A 357 -16.17 -6.27 -3.31
C LEU A 357 -17.26 -7.26 -2.89
N LEU A 358 -18.53 -6.96 -3.17
CA LEU A 358 -19.66 -7.77 -2.71
C LEU A 358 -19.98 -8.93 -3.64
N ALA A 359 -19.70 -8.83 -4.95
CA ALA A 359 -20.03 -9.88 -5.91
C ALA A 359 -19.33 -11.23 -5.62
N PRO A 360 -18.02 -11.29 -5.29
CA PRO A 360 -17.37 -12.54 -4.91
C PRO A 360 -17.93 -13.14 -3.62
N VAL A 361 -18.30 -12.29 -2.65
CA VAL A 361 -18.92 -12.73 -1.39
C VAL A 361 -20.30 -13.33 -1.65
N ALA A 362 -21.12 -12.68 -2.46
CA ALA A 362 -22.44 -13.21 -2.85
C ALA A 362 -22.32 -14.54 -3.60
N LEU A 363 -21.36 -14.66 -4.52
CA LEU A 363 -21.08 -15.90 -5.23
C LEU A 363 -20.64 -17.02 -4.27
N MET A 364 -19.75 -16.71 -3.32
CA MET A 364 -19.29 -17.66 -2.30
C MET A 364 -20.46 -18.14 -1.43
N VAL A 365 -21.34 -17.23 -0.99
CA VAL A 365 -22.53 -17.59 -0.20
C VAL A 365 -23.45 -18.50 -1.02
N LEU A 366 -23.72 -18.17 -2.28
CA LEU A 366 -24.54 -19.02 -3.16
C LEU A 366 -23.93 -20.41 -3.35
N MET A 367 -22.61 -20.52 -3.56
CA MET A 367 -21.94 -21.80 -3.68
C MET A 367 -21.99 -22.62 -2.39
N LEU A 368 -21.75 -21.98 -1.23
CA LEU A 368 -21.88 -22.64 0.08
C LEU A 368 -23.30 -23.16 0.32
N THR A 369 -24.33 -22.38 -0.03
CA THR A 369 -25.72 -22.85 0.07
C THR A 369 -25.98 -24.05 -0.85
N GLN A 370 -25.45 -24.06 -2.08
CA GLN A 370 -25.59 -25.20 -2.97
C GLN A 370 -24.90 -26.46 -2.44
N ILE A 371 -23.71 -26.33 -1.85
CA ILE A 371 -22.99 -27.45 -1.21
C ILE A 371 -23.77 -27.98 -0.01
N LEU A 372 -24.26 -27.11 0.86
CA LEU A 372 -25.05 -27.49 2.04
C LEU A 372 -26.38 -28.15 1.66
N THR A 373 -27.02 -27.70 0.58
CA THR A 373 -28.26 -28.33 0.07
C THR A 373 -28.04 -29.63 -0.70
N LYS A 374 -26.83 -29.88 -1.21
CA LYS A 374 -26.45 -31.13 -1.91
C LYS A 374 -25.85 -32.19 -0.98
N ALA A 375 -25.62 -31.89 0.30
CA ALA A 375 -25.19 -32.89 1.27
C ALA A 375 -26.28 -34.00 1.36
N PRO A 376 -25.95 -35.27 1.05
CA PRO A 376 -26.95 -36.32 1.05
C PRO A 376 -27.42 -36.55 2.48
N HIS A 377 -28.73 -36.54 2.69
CA HIS A 377 -29.37 -37.21 3.82
C HIS A 377 -29.13 -38.73 3.72
N SER A 378 -27.90 -39.20 3.94
CA SER A 378 -27.60 -40.63 4.09
C SER A 378 -27.40 -40.96 5.56
N SER A 379 -28.50 -40.93 6.30
CA SER A 379 -28.60 -41.47 7.65
C SER A 379 -30.03 -41.93 7.84
N LYS A 380 -30.21 -43.26 7.94
CA LYS A 380 -31.45 -44.02 8.19
C LYS A 380 -32.21 -44.56 6.97
N ALA A 381 -31.72 -45.66 6.38
CA ALA A 381 -32.59 -46.74 5.86
C ALA A 381 -31.78 -47.97 5.40
N ARG A 382 -31.55 -48.92 6.32
CA ARG A 382 -31.53 -50.39 6.17
C ARG A 382 -30.65 -51.03 7.23
N ALA A 383 -31.22 -51.24 8.41
CA ALA A 383 -30.88 -52.40 9.22
C ALA A 383 -31.88 -53.49 8.80
N GLU A 384 -31.47 -54.39 7.90
CA GLU A 384 -32.18 -55.65 7.70
C GLU A 384 -31.74 -56.62 8.81
N PRO A 385 -32.66 -57.27 9.54
CA PRO A 385 -32.29 -58.30 10.48
C PRO A 385 -31.95 -59.58 9.70
N ARG A 386 -30.69 -60.04 9.81
CA ARG A 386 -30.32 -61.41 9.42
C ARG A 386 -31.11 -62.38 10.32
N LEU A 387 -32.10 -63.04 9.74
CA LEU A 387 -32.69 -64.23 10.32
C LEU A 387 -31.67 -65.36 10.24
N GLU A 388 -31.23 -65.84 11.40
CA GLU A 388 -30.60 -67.14 11.57
C GLU A 388 -31.54 -68.22 11.05
N ASN A 389 -31.05 -69.07 10.14
CA ASN A 389 -31.73 -70.29 9.77
C ASN A 389 -30.90 -71.46 10.30
N HIS A 390 -31.37 -72.04 11.40
CA HIS A 390 -31.03 -73.39 11.81
C HIS A 390 -31.60 -74.38 10.80
N ARG A 391 -30.73 -75.18 10.17
CA ARG A 391 -30.87 -76.64 10.00
C ARG A 391 -29.63 -77.24 9.36
#